data_AF-A0A662QYD3-F1
#
_entry.id   AF-A0A662QYD3-F1
#
_cell.length_a   1.000
_cell.length_b   1.000
_cell.length_c   1.000
_cell.angle_alpha   90.00
_cell.angle_beta   90.00
_cell.angle_gamma   90.00
#
_symmetry.space_group_name_H-M   'P 1'
#
loop_
_entity.id
_entity.type
_entity.pdbx_description
1 polymer ?
#
loop_
_entity_poly.entity_id
_entity_poly.type
_entity_poly.pdbx_seq_one_letter_code
_entity_poly.pdbx_strand_id
1 'polypeptide(L)'
;VKAEDVTDPAVIEWMDWFAAHEVELHPYISSGESIVDPIKAANHGVLPEDAAQMDAILQTIPESARDRYIHGRTTALLNLGIGDAVSGLGLPRIERLIKLVEGDIQW
;
A
#
# COMPACT_ATOMS: atom_id res chain seq x y z
N VAL A 1 -7.21 -2.29 0.69
CA VAL A 1 -7.61 -1.86 -0.67
C VAL A 1 -8.44 -2.96 -1.32
N LYS A 2 -9.53 -2.60 -2.01
CA LYS A 2 -10.36 -3.54 -2.78
C LYS A 2 -10.54 -3.02 -4.20
N ALA A 3 -10.33 -3.88 -5.18
CA ALA A 3 -10.49 -3.59 -6.60
C ALA A 3 -10.96 -4.85 -7.35
N GLU A 4 -11.34 -4.71 -8.62
CA GLU A 4 -11.59 -5.88 -9.49
C GLU A 4 -10.34 -6.74 -9.63
N ASP A 5 -9.19 -6.09 -9.77
CA ASP A 5 -7.88 -6.72 -9.79
C ASP A 5 -6.85 -5.84 -9.07
N VAL A 6 -6.37 -6.29 -7.91
CA VAL A 6 -5.35 -5.57 -7.14
C VAL A 6 -3.93 -5.75 -7.68
N THR A 7 -3.76 -6.58 -8.71
CA THR A 7 -2.51 -6.74 -9.44
C THR A 7 -2.46 -5.89 -10.70
N ASP A 8 -3.51 -5.14 -11.02
CA ASP A 8 -3.47 -4.20 -12.14
C ASP A 8 -2.37 -3.14 -11.91
N PRO A 9 -1.48 -2.87 -12.90
CA PRO A 9 -0.47 -1.82 -12.80
C PRO A 9 -1.00 -0.48 -12.30
N ALA A 10 -2.19 -0.06 -12.74
CA ALA A 10 -2.79 1.20 -12.31
C ALA A 10 -3.19 1.18 -10.83
N VAL A 11 -3.65 0.03 -10.31
CA VAL A 11 -3.96 -0.12 -8.88
C VAL A 11 -2.68 -0.12 -8.05
N ILE A 12 -1.62 -0.77 -8.53
CA ILE A 12 -0.31 -0.77 -7.87
C ILE A 12 0.30 0.64 -7.85
N GLU A 13 0.23 1.37 -8.96
CA GLU A 13 0.67 2.77 -9.04
C GLU A 13 -0.12 3.67 -8.08
N TRP A 14 -1.45 3.52 -8.05
CA TRP A 14 -2.29 4.25 -7.10
C TRP A 14 -1.92 3.93 -5.65
N MET A 15 -1.64 2.67 -5.31
CA MET A 15 -1.22 2.27 -3.96
C MET A 15 0.11 2.91 -3.56
N ASP A 16 1.07 3.00 -4.49
CA ASP A 16 2.36 3.65 -4.25
C ASP A 16 2.19 5.15 -4.01
N TRP A 17 1.42 5.80 -4.88
CA TRP A 17 1.13 7.22 -4.77
C TRP A 17 0.38 7.54 -3.48
N PHE A 18 -0.68 6.78 -3.16
CA PHE A 18 -1.49 7.00 -1.97
C PHE A 18 -0.65 6.82 -0.71
N ALA A 19 0.18 5.77 -0.63
CA ALA A 19 1.09 5.55 0.49
C ALA A 19 2.05 6.73 0.70
N ALA A 20 2.65 7.25 -0.38
CA ALA A 20 3.54 8.41 -0.31
C ALA A 20 2.78 9.69 0.07
N HIS A 21 1.58 9.88 -0.46
CA HIS A 21 0.74 11.03 -0.17
C HIS A 21 0.31 11.07 1.29
N GLU A 22 -0.10 9.94 1.87
CA GLU A 22 -0.48 9.85 3.28
C GLU A 22 0.68 10.20 4.22
N VAL A 23 1.89 9.75 3.91
CA VAL A 23 3.12 10.07 4.67
C VAL A 23 3.45 11.56 4.58
N GLU A 24 3.22 12.19 3.42
CA GLU A 24 3.46 13.63 3.25
C GLU A 24 2.38 14.49 3.93
N LEU A 25 1.11 14.07 3.82
CA LEU A 25 -0.04 14.83 4.30
C LEU A 25 -0.21 14.76 5.81
N HIS A 26 0.06 13.60 6.42
CA HIS A 26 -0.21 13.35 7.83
C HIS A 26 1.10 13.19 8.63
N PRO A 27 1.47 14.17 9.49
CA PRO A 27 2.73 14.16 10.26
C PRO A 27 2.94 12.96 11.19
N TYR A 28 1.88 12.16 11.40
CA TYR A 28 1.85 11.01 12.30
C TYR A 28 2.03 9.69 11.57
N ILE A 29 1.97 9.69 10.23
CA ILE A 29 2.24 8.54 9.38
C ILE A 29 3.70 8.63 8.95
N SER A 30 4.50 7.63 9.34
CA SER A 30 5.94 7.58 9.09
C SER A 30 6.33 6.71 7.91
N SER A 31 5.44 5.83 7.46
CA SER A 31 5.70 4.91 6.36
C SER A 31 4.41 4.35 5.77
N GLY A 32 4.47 3.91 4.51
CA GLY A 32 3.48 3.06 3.88
C GLY A 32 4.16 1.83 3.30
N GLU A 33 3.65 0.63 3.62
CA GLU A 33 4.19 -0.65 3.16
C GLU A 33 3.09 -1.47 2.47
N SER A 34 3.38 -2.05 1.31
CA SER A 34 2.43 -2.90 0.58
C SER A 34 3.13 -3.85 -0.39
N ILE A 35 2.35 -4.54 -1.23
CA ILE A 35 2.90 -5.39 -2.31
C ILE A 35 3.75 -4.59 -3.32
N VAL A 36 3.60 -3.26 -3.36
CA VAL A 36 4.43 -2.37 -4.19
C VAL A 36 5.92 -2.55 -3.89
N ASP A 37 6.30 -2.71 -2.62
CA ASP A 37 7.70 -2.82 -2.21
C ASP A 37 8.41 -4.06 -2.78
N PRO A 38 7.88 -5.29 -2.64
CA PRO A 38 8.48 -6.46 -3.27
C PRO A 38 8.39 -6.42 -4.82
N ILE A 39 7.39 -5.76 -5.41
CA ILE A 39 7.31 -5.55 -6.87
C ILE A 39 8.46 -4.67 -7.34
N LYS A 40 8.67 -3.51 -6.71
CA LYS A 40 9.80 -2.61 -7.00
C LYS A 40 11.12 -3.33 -6.78
N ALA A 41 11.28 -4.06 -5.68
CA ALA A 41 12.51 -4.80 -5.39
C ALA A 41 12.84 -5.85 -6.47
N ALA A 42 11.82 -6.54 -7.00
CA ALA A 42 11.98 -7.51 -8.08
C ALA A 42 12.23 -6.86 -9.45
N ASN A 43 11.83 -5.59 -9.64
CA ASN A 43 11.93 -4.85 -10.90
C ASN A 43 12.86 -3.64 -10.80
N HIS A 44 14.02 -3.80 -10.14
CA HIS A 44 15.10 -2.80 -10.07
C HIS A 44 14.67 -1.42 -9.52
N GLY A 45 13.66 -1.38 -8.66
CA GLY A 45 13.13 -0.16 -8.04
C GLY A 45 12.02 0.54 -8.83
N VAL A 46 11.61 0.01 -9.98
CA VAL A 46 10.63 0.63 -10.89
C VAL A 46 9.33 -0.17 -10.88
N LEU A 47 8.19 0.52 -10.99
CA LEU A 47 6.90 -0.14 -11.16
C LEU A 47 6.70 -0.57 -12.62
N PRO A 48 6.15 -1.77 -12.88
CA PRO A 48 5.82 -2.20 -14.24
C PRO A 48 4.68 -1.36 -14.82
N GLU A 49 4.77 -1.04 -16.11
CA GLU A 49 3.78 -0.20 -16.81
C GLU A 49 2.64 -1.01 -17.45
N ASP A 50 2.84 -2.31 -17.65
CA ASP A 50 1.86 -3.20 -18.29
C ASP A 50 1.60 -4.49 -17.50
N ALA A 51 0.44 -5.10 -17.77
CA ALA A 51 -0.04 -6.28 -17.07
C ALA A 51 0.84 -7.52 -17.30
N ALA A 52 1.46 -7.65 -18.49
CA ALA A 52 2.30 -8.82 -18.79
C ALA A 52 3.61 -8.77 -18.00
N GLN A 53 4.22 -7.60 -17.90
CA GLN A 53 5.41 -7.37 -17.07
C GLN A 53 5.06 -7.57 -15.58
N MET A 54 3.90 -7.08 -15.14
CA MET A 54 3.42 -7.27 -13.77
C MET A 54 3.27 -8.75 -13.43
N ASP A 55 2.57 -9.54 -14.28
CA ASP A 55 2.41 -10.97 -14.07
C ASP A 55 3.75 -11.70 -14.04
N ALA A 56 4.70 -11.32 -14.90
CA ALA A 56 6.05 -11.87 -14.90
C ALA A 56 6.78 -11.59 -13.57
N ILE A 57 6.72 -10.36 -13.06
CA ILE A 57 7.32 -9.98 -11.77
C ILE A 57 6.64 -10.74 -10.63
N LEU A 58 5.31 -10.80 -10.60
CA LEU A 58 4.57 -11.51 -9.56
C LEU A 58 4.89 -13.00 -9.52
N GLN A 59 5.26 -13.62 -10.64
CA GLN A 59 5.74 -15.00 -10.69
C GLN A 59 7.14 -15.17 -10.08
N THR A 60 7.97 -14.13 -10.05
CA THR A 60 9.28 -14.16 -9.38
C THR A 60 9.18 -14.01 -7.86
N ILE A 61 8.11 -13.38 -7.37
CA ILE A 61 7.89 -13.18 -5.94
C ILE A 61 7.30 -14.47 -5.34
N PRO A 62 7.90 -15.03 -4.26
CA PRO A 62 7.37 -16.20 -3.60
C PRO A 62 5.91 -16.00 -3.19
N GLU A 63 5.07 -17.02 -3.42
CA GLU A 63 3.63 -16.98 -3.08
C GLU A 63 3.41 -16.61 -1.60
N SER A 64 4.20 -17.18 -0.69
CA SER A 64 4.14 -16.86 0.75
C SER A 64 4.49 -15.41 1.10
N ALA A 65 5.19 -14.68 0.23
CA ALA A 65 5.42 -13.26 0.37
C ALA A 65 4.26 -12.44 -0.22
N ARG A 66 3.72 -12.86 -1.37
CA ARG A 66 2.54 -12.22 -1.97
C ARG A 66 1.31 -12.33 -1.08
N ASP A 67 1.06 -13.50 -0.50
CA ASP A 67 -0.11 -13.80 0.33
C ASP A 67 -0.18 -12.98 1.62
N ARG A 68 0.93 -12.34 2.02
CA ARG A 68 0.96 -11.38 3.13
C ARG A 68 0.27 -10.07 2.78
N TYR A 69 0.27 -9.72 1.51
CA TYR A 69 -0.26 -8.44 1.03
C TYR A 69 -1.45 -8.62 0.11
N ILE A 70 -1.56 -9.71 -0.64
CA ILE A 70 -2.67 -9.98 -1.55
C ILE A 70 -3.45 -11.17 -1.02
N HIS A 71 -4.77 -11.01 -0.91
CA HIS A 71 -5.69 -12.09 -0.60
C HIS A 71 -6.60 -12.31 -1.81
N GLY A 72 -6.34 -13.39 -2.55
CA GLY A 72 -7.01 -13.67 -3.82
C GLY A 72 -6.51 -12.77 -4.95
N ARG A 73 -7.42 -12.12 -5.69
CA ARG A 73 -7.10 -11.08 -6.70
C ARG A 73 -7.80 -9.75 -6.45
N THR A 74 -8.67 -9.67 -5.45
CA THR A 74 -9.58 -8.52 -5.27
C THR A 74 -9.27 -7.71 -4.03
N THR A 75 -8.30 -8.14 -3.22
CA THR A 75 -7.99 -7.48 -1.95
C THR A 75 -6.49 -7.43 -1.71
N ALA A 76 -6.00 -6.22 -1.45
CA ALA A 76 -4.62 -5.94 -1.09
C ALA A 76 -4.53 -5.20 0.25
N LEU A 77 -3.48 -5.50 1.01
CA LEU A 77 -3.11 -4.87 2.26
C LEU A 77 -2.15 -3.71 1.96
N LEU A 78 -2.51 -2.54 2.48
CA LEU A 78 -1.65 -1.38 2.59
C LEU A 78 -1.52 -1.09 4.08
N ASN A 79 -0.29 -1.09 4.59
CA ASN A 79 0.01 -0.84 5.99
C ASN A 79 0.60 0.55 6.15
N LEU A 80 -0.07 1.41 6.91
CA LEU A 80 0.42 2.75 7.22
C LEU A 80 1.02 2.74 8.63
N GLY A 81 2.32 3.00 8.72
CA GLY A 81 3.05 3.05 9.98
C GLY A 81 2.76 4.34 10.72
N ILE A 82 2.09 4.24 11.87
CA ILE A 82 1.76 5.39 12.73
C ILE A 82 2.90 5.59 13.74
N GLY A 83 4.10 5.97 13.29
CA GLY A 83 5.38 6.03 14.02
C GLY A 83 5.33 6.15 15.56
N ASP A 84 5.64 7.33 16.11
CA ASP A 84 5.58 7.60 17.57
C ASP A 84 4.24 8.27 17.99
N ALA A 85 3.29 8.30 17.08
CA ALA A 85 1.97 8.87 17.32
C ALA A 85 1.21 8.11 18.42
N VAL A 86 1.49 6.83 18.62
CA VAL A 86 0.91 6.06 19.73
C VAL A 86 1.35 6.61 21.09
N SER A 87 2.61 7.06 21.24
CA SER A 87 3.14 7.62 22.49
C SER A 87 2.70 9.08 22.71
N GLY A 88 2.46 9.84 21.64
CA GLY A 88 2.15 11.27 21.71
C GLY A 88 0.66 11.66 21.66
N LEU A 89 -0.23 10.82 21.09
CA LEU A 89 -1.57 11.26 20.67
C LEU A 89 -2.72 10.87 21.61
N GLY A 90 -2.61 9.72 22.30
CA GLY A 90 -3.73 9.11 23.04
C GLY A 90 -4.86 8.59 22.13
N LEU A 91 -5.66 7.65 22.62
CA LEU A 91 -6.71 6.94 21.85
C LEU A 91 -7.63 7.86 21.01
N PRO A 92 -8.16 8.98 21.54
CA PRO A 92 -9.13 9.81 20.79
C PRO A 92 -8.56 10.46 19.52
N ARG A 93 -7.23 10.59 19.43
CA ARG A 93 -6.57 11.25 18.32
C ARG A 93 -6.10 10.26 17.25
N ILE A 94 -5.86 9.01 17.63
CA ILE A 94 -5.73 7.88 16.68
C ILE A 94 -7.05 7.68 15.93
N GLU A 95 -8.20 7.73 16.63
CA GLU A 95 -9.52 7.65 15.99
C GLU A 95 -9.75 8.76 14.96
N ARG A 96 -9.24 9.97 15.20
CA ARG A 96 -9.31 11.05 14.21
C ARG A 96 -8.42 10.78 13.00
N LEU A 97 -7.21 10.27 13.20
CA LEU A 97 -6.32 9.92 12.10
C LEU A 97 -6.95 8.84 11.21
N ILE A 98 -7.54 7.79 11.80
CA ILE A 98 -8.27 6.76 11.05
C ILE A 98 -9.37 7.39 10.18
N LYS A 99 -10.16 8.30 10.74
CA LYS A 99 -11.23 8.99 9.98
C LYS A 99 -10.73 9.88 8.85
N LEU A 100 -9.54 10.48 8.99
CA LEU A 100 -8.93 11.29 7.94
C LEU A 100 -8.50 10.39 6.77
N VAL A 101 -7.71 9.35 7.07
CA VAL A 101 -7.26 8.36 6.09
C VAL A 101 -8.45 7.69 5.38
N GLU A 102 -9.52 7.35 6.10
CA GLU A 102 -10.75 6.80 5.51
C GLU A 102 -11.42 7.77 4.52
N GLY A 103 -11.37 9.08 4.81
CA GLY A 103 -11.86 10.12 3.92
C GLY A 103 -11.01 10.26 2.66
N ASP A 104 -9.68 10.18 2.81
CA ASP A 104 -8.71 10.34 1.73
C ASP A 104 -8.80 9.18 0.71
N ILE A 105 -9.21 7.98 1.14
CA ILE A 105 -9.49 6.81 0.26
C ILE A 105 -10.72 7.02 -0.63
N GLN A 106 -11.67 7.88 -0.25
CA GLN A 106 -12.93 8.09 -1.00
C GLN A 106 -12.82 9.14 -2.11
N TRP A 107 -11.64 9.75 -2.30
CA TRP A 107 -11.39 10.76 -3.32
C TRP A 107 -11.12 10.14 -4.70
#